data_AF-A0A7Y3NNU0-F1
#
_entry.id   AF-A0A7Y3NNU0-F1
#
_cell.length_a   1.000
_cell.length_b   1.000
_cell.length_c   1.000
_cell.angle_alpha   90.00
_cell.angle_beta   90.00
_cell.angle_gamma   90.00
#
_symmetry.space_group_name_H-M   'P 1'
#
loop_
_entity.id
_entity.type
_entity.pdbx_description
1 polymer ?
#
loop_
_entity_poly.entity_id
_entity_poly.type
_entity_poly.pdbx_seq_one_letter_code
_entity_poly.pdbx_strand_id
1 'polypeptide(L)' 'MRGLTICLASAASLLAGCATSNNAETVARERAECQRMEQDMGLGSAHDHSQQRGMGPNSMNVSHERCMQLLKQ' A
#
# COMPACT_ATOMS: atom_id res chain seq x y z
N MET A 1 -33.06 43.97 -14.07
CA MET A 1 -31.77 43.26 -14.09
C MET A 1 -32.01 41.92 -13.40
N ARG A 2 -32.36 40.89 -14.19
CA ARG A 2 -32.76 39.55 -13.72
C ARG A 2 -31.66 38.58 -14.13
N GLY A 3 -31.21 37.79 -13.15
CA GLY A 3 -30.68 36.45 -13.36
C GLY A 3 -29.25 36.37 -13.90
N LEU A 4 -28.26 36.34 -13.01
CA LEU A 4 -27.00 35.61 -13.26
C LEU A 4 -26.30 35.32 -11.93
N THR A 5 -26.85 34.42 -11.13
CA THR A 5 -26.22 34.04 -9.84
C THR A 5 -26.43 32.57 -9.52
N ILE A 6 -26.28 31.70 -10.53
CA ILE A 6 -26.25 30.25 -10.33
C ILE A 6 -25.17 29.71 -11.27
N CYS A 7 -24.38 28.74 -10.79
CA CYS A 7 -23.44 27.86 -11.53
C CYS A 7 -21.93 28.04 -11.32
N LEU A 8 -21.44 28.46 -10.14
CA LEU A 8 -20.02 28.25 -9.79
C LEU A 8 -19.77 27.26 -8.63
N ALA A 9 -20.81 26.72 -7.99
CA ALA A 9 -20.66 25.82 -6.84
C ALA A 9 -20.63 24.31 -7.19
N SER A 10 -20.84 23.94 -8.46
CA SER A 10 -21.11 22.54 -8.84
C SER A 10 -19.87 21.73 -9.25
N ALA A 11 -18.71 22.37 -9.46
CA ALA A 11 -17.53 21.69 -9.98
C ALA A 11 -16.65 21.04 -8.89
N ALA A 12 -16.76 21.47 -7.63
CA ALA A 12 -15.90 20.99 -6.55
C ALA A 12 -16.29 19.58 -6.02
N SER A 13 -17.51 19.13 -6.29
CA SER A 13 -18.03 17.87 -5.75
C SER A 13 -17.56 16.62 -6.51
N LEU A 14 -16.96 16.77 -7.70
CA LEU A 14 -16.60 15.66 -8.58
C LEU A 14 -15.19 15.08 -8.32
N LEU A 15 -14.35 15.74 -7.52
CA LEU A 15 -12.99 15.25 -7.21
C LEU A 15 -12.91 14.38 -5.94
N ALA A 16 -14.01 14.22 -5.18
CA ALA A 16 -14.02 13.39 -3.97
C ALA A 16 -14.15 11.87 -4.26
N GLY A 17 -14.39 11.49 -5.53
CA GLY A 17 -14.76 10.12 -5.90
C GLY A 17 -13.62 9.08 -6.00
N CYS A 18 -12.35 9.48 -5.90
CA CYS A 18 -11.22 8.57 -6.16
C CYS A 18 -10.35 8.22 -4.94
N ALA A 19 -10.77 8.58 -3.71
CA ALA A 19 -9.91 8.43 -2.52
C ALA A 19 -10.31 7.28 -1.56
N THR A 20 -11.34 6.49 -1.85
CA THR A 20 -11.79 5.43 -0.92
C THR A 20 -12.01 4.08 -1.61
N SER A 21 -10.94 3.54 -2.20
CA SER A 21 -10.88 2.09 -2.43
C SER A 21 -10.89 1.43 -1.04
N ASN A 22 -11.81 0.48 -0.82
CA ASN A 22 -12.03 -0.20 0.46
C ASN A 22 -10.71 -0.73 1.05
N ASN A 23 -10.16 0.00 2.01
CA ASN A 23 -8.86 -0.26 2.62
C ASN A 23 -8.75 -1.71 3.16
N ALA A 24 -9.88 -2.28 3.59
CA ALA A 24 -9.98 -3.66 4.05
C ALA A 24 -9.67 -4.70 2.97
N GLU A 25 -10.12 -4.50 1.73
CA GLU A 25 -9.86 -5.44 0.63
C GLU A 25 -8.38 -5.40 0.23
N THR A 26 -7.81 -4.19 0.17
CA THR A 26 -6.40 -3.98 -0.12
C THR A 26 -5.50 -4.62 0.93
N VAL A 27 -5.84 -4.44 2.22
CA VAL A 27 -5.12 -5.05 3.34
C VAL A 27 -5.25 -6.58 3.34
N ALA A 28 -6.43 -7.13 3.01
CA ALA A 28 -6.62 -8.58 2.91
C ALA A 28 -5.74 -9.19 1.81
N ARG A 29 -5.68 -8.54 0.64
CA ARG A 29 -4.79 -8.95 -0.45
C ARG A 29 -3.32 -8.86 -0.05
N GLU A 30 -2.90 -7.76 0.58
CA GLU A 30 -1.54 -7.55 1.05
C GLU A 30 -1.13 -8.63 2.08
N ARG A 31 -2.04 -8.99 2.99
CA ARG A 31 -1.81 -10.07 3.94
C ARG A 31 -1.61 -11.43 3.27
N ALA A 32 -2.37 -11.73 2.22
CA ALA A 32 -2.22 -12.97 1.46
C ALA A 32 -0.89 -13.05 0.69
N GLU A 33 -0.39 -11.92 0.16
CA GLU A 33 0.96 -11.86 -0.42
C GLU A 33 2.02 -12.11 0.66
N CYS A 34 1.89 -11.50 1.83
CA CYS A 34 2.82 -11.70 2.94
C CYS A 34 2.86 -13.15 3.42
N GLN A 35 1.73 -13.85 3.42
CA GLN A 35 1.69 -15.28 3.75
C GLN A 35 2.44 -16.14 2.73
N ARG A 36 2.37 -15.81 1.43
CA ARG A 36 3.17 -16.50 0.41
C ARG A 36 4.65 -16.23 0.59
N MET A 37 5.02 -14.98 0.83
CA MET A 37 6.40 -14.57 1.10
C MET A 37 6.98 -15.32 2.31
N GLU A 38 6.20 -15.46 3.39
CA GLU A 38 6.60 -16.23 4.57
C GLU A 38 6.81 -17.72 4.25
N GLN A 39 5.93 -18.32 3.45
CA GLN A 39 6.03 -19.73 3.07
C GLN A 39 7.22 -20.02 2.16
N ASP A 40 7.48 -19.13 1.20
CA ASP A 40 8.49 -19.36 0.16
C ASP A 40 9.90 -18.96 0.62
N MET A 41 10.02 -17.84 1.34
CA MET A 41 11.32 -17.23 1.68
C MET A 41 11.55 -17.11 3.19
N GLY A 42 10.48 -17.09 3.99
CA GLY A 42 10.54 -16.77 5.41
C GLY A 42 10.73 -15.27 5.66
N LEU A 43 9.97 -14.70 6.60
CA LEU A 43 10.07 -13.27 6.92
C LEU A 43 11.17 -12.95 7.94
N GLY A 44 11.44 -13.88 8.86
CA GLY A 44 12.49 -13.77 9.89
C GLY A 44 13.70 -14.68 9.67
N SER A 45 13.68 -15.51 8.63
CA SER A 45 14.79 -16.42 8.32
C SER A 45 15.95 -15.65 7.70
N ALA A 46 17.14 -15.80 8.29
CA ALA A 46 18.37 -15.27 7.70
C ALA A 46 18.66 -16.03 6.39
N HIS A 47 18.45 -15.37 5.26
CA HIS A 47 18.81 -15.84 3.93
C HIS A 47 19.72 -14.80 3.27
N ASP A 48 20.67 -15.27 2.45
CA ASP A 48 21.74 -14.40 1.95
C ASP A 48 21.31 -13.58 0.73
N HIS A 49 21.37 -12.25 0.88
CA HIS A 49 21.30 -11.26 -0.21
C HIS A 49 22.64 -10.53 -0.34
N SER A 50 23.75 -11.25 -0.33
CA SER A 50 25.10 -10.70 -0.34
C SER A 50 25.33 -9.68 -1.46
N GLN A 51 24.74 -9.89 -2.63
CA GLN A 51 24.84 -8.98 -3.78
C GLN A 51 24.18 -7.61 -3.56
N GLN A 52 23.29 -7.49 -2.57
CA GLN A 52 22.52 -6.27 -2.28
C GLN A 52 22.88 -5.66 -0.93
N ARG A 53 23.85 -6.26 -0.23
CA ARG A 53 24.34 -5.79 1.08
C ARG A 53 25.02 -4.43 0.93
N GLY A 54 24.62 -3.46 1.77
CA GLY A 54 25.21 -2.12 1.78
C GLY A 54 24.63 -1.13 0.76
N MET A 55 23.63 -1.55 -0.03
CA MET A 55 22.95 -0.69 -1.01
C MET A 55 21.82 0.17 -0.40
N GLY A 56 21.63 0.10 0.93
CA GLY A 56 20.53 0.76 1.64
C GLY A 56 19.18 0.01 1.52
N PRO A 57 18.07 0.65 1.90
CA PRO A 57 16.74 0.11 1.70
C PRO A 57 16.45 -0.11 0.21
N ASN A 58 15.86 -1.25 -0.11
CA ASN A 58 15.42 -1.70 -1.43
C ASN A 58 13.95 -2.17 -1.37
N SER A 59 13.37 -2.55 -2.51
CA SER A 59 11.96 -2.96 -2.52
C SER A 59 11.69 -4.24 -1.72
N MET A 60 12.66 -5.16 -1.65
CA MET A 60 12.49 -6.44 -0.98
C MET A 60 12.55 -6.32 0.54
N ASN A 61 13.54 -5.61 1.09
CA ASN A 61 13.64 -5.42 2.54
C ASN A 61 12.48 -4.54 3.07
N VAL A 62 12.04 -3.52 2.33
CA VAL A 62 10.81 -2.77 2.67
C VAL A 62 9.58 -3.67 2.65
N SER A 63 9.46 -4.57 1.67
CA SER A 63 8.34 -5.52 1.62
C SER A 63 8.38 -6.53 2.76
N HIS A 64 9.57 -7.02 3.13
CA HIS A 64 9.76 -7.91 4.29
C HIS A 64 9.34 -7.22 5.59
N GLU A 65 9.86 -6.02 5.86
CA GLU A 65 9.52 -5.25 7.05
C GLU A 65 8.02 -4.97 7.13
N ARG A 66 7.40 -4.63 6.00
CA ARG A 66 5.96 -4.44 5.90
C ARG A 66 5.19 -5.72 6.23
N CYS A 67 5.63 -6.87 5.73
CA CYS A 67 5.00 -8.15 6.00
C CYS A 67 5.16 -8.60 7.46
N MET A 68 6.30 -8.32 8.10
CA MET A 68 6.47 -8.53 9.54
C MET A 68 5.45 -7.72 10.34
N GLN A 69 5.24 -6.44 10.00
CA GLN A 69 4.25 -5.58 10.66
C GLN A 69 2.81 -6.08 10.45
N LEU A 70 2.46 -6.52 9.24
CA LEU A 70 1.11 -6.99 8.91
C LEU A 70 0.77 -8.34 9.54
N LEU A 71 1.74 -9.24 9.61
CA LEU A 71 1.56 -10.57 10.19
C LEU A 71 1.81 -10.61 11.69
N LYS A 72 2.38 -9.55 12.28
CA LYS A 72 2.74 -9.42 13.70
C LYS A 72 3.75 -10.49 14.15
N GLN A 73 4.75 -10.72 13.30
CA GLN A 73 5.90 -11.60 13.57
C GLN A 73 6.95 -10.86 14.40
#